data_AF-A0A8S3HTV3-F1
#
_entry.id   AF-A0A8S3HTV3-F1
#
_cell.length_a   1.000
_cell.length_b   1.000
_cell.length_c   1.000
_cell.angle_alpha   90.00
_cell.angle_beta   90.00
_cell.angle_gamma   90.00
#
_symmetry.space_group_name_H-M   'P 1'
#
loop_
_entity.id
_entity.type
_entity.pdbx_description
1 polymer ?
#
loop_
_entity_poly.entity_id
_entity_poly.type
_entity_poly.pdbx_seq_one_letter_code
_entity_poly.pdbx_strand_id
1 'polypeptide(L)'
;EAATDVPNEYFNHLDHSGRRMDWYQRPELCIGSYEILATKQYCKDEKWPEPPAFIFMIDVSYNSVRSGLVEYICHILKNDLLDYLPKDRNAETSTVRVGFATFDKKIHFYNIKSTLGQPQMMVVSDIEDIFVPLLDGFLCLPQTSRGVINSLLDQIPQTFANTQETETILAPVIQSGIQALKVSL
;
A
#
# COMPACT_ATOMS: atom_id res chain seq x y z
N GLU A 1 -15.30 17.14 -39.52
CA GLU A 1 -14.70 17.34 -38.18
C GLU A 1 -15.73 17.99 -37.29
N ALA A 2 -15.78 17.61 -36.01
CA ALA A 2 -16.64 18.29 -35.05
C ALA A 2 -15.89 19.52 -34.52
N ALA A 3 -16.48 20.71 -34.67
CA ALA A 3 -15.95 21.93 -34.08
C ALA A 3 -16.41 22.01 -32.61
N THR A 4 -15.49 22.38 -31.71
CA THR A 4 -15.75 22.61 -30.29
C THR A 4 -15.33 24.03 -29.94
N ASP A 5 -16.18 24.75 -29.21
CA ASP A 5 -15.84 26.09 -28.72
C ASP A 5 -14.70 26.02 -27.70
N VAL A 6 -13.76 26.97 -27.77
CA VAL A 6 -12.64 27.06 -26.82
C VAL A 6 -13.16 27.67 -25.50
N PRO A 7 -13.01 26.98 -24.35
CA PRO A 7 -13.40 27.54 -23.07
C PRO A 7 -12.69 28.87 -22.77
N ASN A 8 -13.39 29.82 -22.15
CA ASN A 8 -12.85 31.17 -21.87
C ASN A 8 -11.54 31.14 -21.07
N GLU A 9 -11.44 30.24 -20.10
CA GLU A 9 -10.23 30.05 -19.27
C GLU A 9 -9.03 29.44 -20.03
N TYR A 10 -9.29 28.82 -21.18
CA TYR A 10 -8.29 28.19 -22.05
C TYR A 10 -7.97 29.04 -23.30
N PHE A 11 -8.69 30.14 -23.52
CA PHE A 11 -8.57 30.94 -24.74
C PHE A 11 -7.18 31.56 -24.91
N ASN A 12 -6.68 31.57 -26.13
CA ASN A 12 -5.49 32.33 -26.52
C ASN A 12 -5.59 32.75 -27.98
N HIS A 13 -4.93 33.85 -28.33
CA HIS A 13 -4.93 34.39 -29.69
C HIS A 13 -4.11 33.53 -30.65
N LEU A 14 -4.47 33.59 -31.92
CA LEU A 14 -3.69 33.02 -33.01
C LEU A 14 -2.68 34.06 -33.54
N ASP A 15 -1.55 33.57 -34.01
CA ASP A 15 -0.58 34.36 -34.77
C ASP A 15 -1.01 34.53 -36.23
N HIS A 16 -0.19 35.20 -37.04
CA HIS A 16 -0.45 35.44 -38.45
C HIS A 16 -0.50 34.15 -39.31
N SER A 17 -0.03 33.01 -38.78
CA SER A 17 -0.06 31.70 -39.43
C SER A 17 -1.24 30.83 -38.98
N GLY A 18 -2.10 31.34 -38.10
CA GLY A 18 -3.21 30.59 -37.52
C GLY A 18 -2.80 29.65 -36.39
N ARG A 19 -1.57 29.78 -35.88
CA ARG A 19 -1.08 28.97 -34.75
C ARG A 19 -1.33 29.71 -33.44
N ARG A 20 -1.72 28.97 -32.40
CA ARG A 20 -1.88 29.56 -31.07
C ARG A 20 -0.56 30.13 -30.53
N MET A 21 -0.62 31.33 -29.97
CA MET A 21 0.56 32.02 -29.42
C MET A 21 1.22 31.28 -28.24
N ASP A 22 0.44 30.51 -27.47
CA ASP A 22 0.91 29.70 -26.32
C ASP A 22 1.36 28.29 -26.70
N TRP A 23 1.41 27.95 -27.99
CA TRP A 23 1.69 26.58 -28.45
C TRP A 23 2.90 25.94 -27.76
N TYR A 24 4.03 26.64 -27.72
CA TYR A 24 5.28 26.12 -27.14
C TYR A 24 5.38 26.28 -25.61
N GLN A 25 4.42 26.95 -24.99
CA GLN A 25 4.39 27.17 -23.54
C GLN A 25 3.63 26.06 -22.80
N ARG A 26 2.79 25.31 -23.54
CA ARG A 26 1.84 24.36 -23.00
C ARG A 26 2.16 22.95 -23.51
N PRO A 27 2.60 22.04 -22.64
CA PRO A 27 2.95 20.68 -23.03
C PRO A 27 1.84 19.97 -23.83
N GLU A 28 0.59 20.11 -23.40
CA GLU A 28 -0.57 19.50 -24.05
C GLU A 28 -0.83 20.01 -25.47
N LEU A 29 -0.21 21.12 -25.87
CA LEU A 29 -0.30 21.67 -27.22
C LEU A 29 0.88 21.26 -28.11
N CYS A 30 2.04 20.88 -27.55
CA CYS A 30 3.28 20.76 -28.32
C CYS A 30 4.08 19.47 -28.15
N ILE A 31 3.74 18.61 -27.17
CA ILE A 31 4.45 17.34 -26.94
C ILE A 31 3.49 16.15 -26.90
N GLY A 32 3.97 14.98 -27.34
CA GLY A 32 3.16 13.75 -27.43
C GLY A 32 2.94 13.01 -26.10
N SER A 33 3.53 13.48 -25.00
CA SER A 33 3.40 12.86 -23.68
C SER A 33 3.48 13.92 -22.58
N TYR A 34 2.46 13.97 -21.74
CA TYR A 34 2.32 14.94 -20.65
C TYR A 34 1.32 14.39 -19.61
N GLU A 35 1.24 15.03 -18.44
CA GLU A 35 0.29 14.70 -17.39
C GLU A 35 -0.69 15.85 -17.17
N ILE A 36 -1.95 15.54 -16.86
CA ILE A 36 -2.98 16.52 -16.49
C ILE A 36 -3.41 16.25 -15.05
N LEU A 37 -3.59 17.31 -14.28
CA LEU A 37 -4.19 17.23 -12.95
C LEU A 37 -5.66 16.85 -13.08
N ALA A 38 -6.00 15.66 -12.56
CA ALA A 38 -7.38 15.19 -12.53
C ALA A 38 -8.21 15.99 -11.51
N THR A 39 -9.37 16.47 -11.96
CA THR A 39 -10.40 17.08 -11.08
C THR A 39 -11.19 16.00 -10.33
N LYS A 40 -11.87 16.36 -9.23
CA LYS A 40 -12.64 15.41 -8.38
C LYS A 40 -13.64 14.51 -9.10
N GLN A 41 -14.22 14.97 -10.22
CA GLN A 41 -15.12 14.16 -11.07
C GLN A 41 -14.45 12.89 -11.64
N TYR A 42 -13.12 12.83 -11.69
CA TYR A 42 -12.37 11.63 -12.08
C TYR A 42 -12.03 10.72 -10.89
N CYS A 43 -12.37 11.12 -9.67
CA CYS A 43 -12.11 10.36 -8.46
C CYS A 43 -13.34 9.57 -8.03
N LYS A 44 -13.13 8.41 -7.41
CA LYS A 44 -14.20 7.56 -6.88
C LYS A 44 -15.06 8.37 -5.89
N ASP A 45 -16.37 8.31 -6.07
CA ASP A 45 -17.36 9.00 -5.24
C ASP A 45 -17.12 10.53 -5.11
N GLU A 46 -16.44 11.14 -6.10
CA GLU A 46 -16.04 12.56 -6.14
C GLU A 46 -15.18 13.02 -4.94
N LYS A 47 -14.48 12.07 -4.30
CA LYS A 47 -13.60 12.32 -3.16
C LYS A 47 -12.14 12.13 -3.55
N TRP A 48 -11.26 12.94 -2.99
CA TRP A 48 -9.83 12.72 -3.19
C TRP A 48 -9.43 11.34 -2.64
N PRO A 49 -8.61 10.58 -3.39
CA PRO A 49 -8.19 9.26 -2.95
C PRO A 49 -7.27 9.36 -1.73
N GLU A 50 -7.42 8.41 -0.82
CA GLU A 50 -6.47 8.22 0.28
C GLU A 50 -5.14 7.64 -0.26
N PRO A 51 -4.01 7.89 0.43
CA PRO A 51 -2.73 7.27 0.07
C PRO A 51 -2.82 5.74 0.05
N PRO A 52 -2.09 5.07 -0.86
CA PRO A 52 -2.07 3.61 -0.90
C PRO A 52 -1.41 3.03 0.36
N ALA A 53 -1.56 1.71 0.53
CA ALA A 53 -0.93 0.96 1.61
C ALA A 53 -0.29 -0.33 1.08
N PHE A 54 0.79 -0.77 1.74
CA PHE A 54 1.39 -2.07 1.52
C PHE A 54 0.98 -3.04 2.63
N ILE A 55 0.53 -4.23 2.27
CA ILE A 55 0.29 -5.32 3.23
C ILE A 55 1.31 -6.41 2.96
N PHE A 56 2.19 -6.65 3.92
CA PHE A 56 3.17 -7.72 3.87
C PHE A 56 2.55 -9.00 4.45
N MET A 57 2.29 -9.97 3.58
CA MET A 57 1.74 -11.28 3.95
C MET A 57 2.82 -12.34 3.79
N ILE A 58 3.27 -12.90 4.91
CA ILE A 58 4.46 -13.78 4.96
C ILE A 58 4.02 -15.22 5.21
N ASP A 59 4.38 -16.12 4.29
CA ASP A 59 4.21 -17.56 4.50
C ASP A 59 5.13 -18.04 5.62
N VAL A 60 4.55 -18.59 6.69
CA VAL A 60 5.24 -19.14 7.85
C VAL A 60 5.04 -20.65 7.98
N SER A 61 4.76 -21.33 6.87
CA SER A 61 4.78 -22.79 6.78
C SER A 61 6.19 -23.36 7.04
N TYR A 62 6.23 -24.65 7.35
CA TYR A 62 7.44 -25.42 7.61
C TYR A 62 8.52 -25.20 6.56
N ASN A 63 8.17 -25.19 5.27
CA ASN A 63 9.13 -25.03 4.18
C ASN A 63 9.75 -23.62 4.16
N SER A 64 8.93 -22.59 4.40
CA SER A 64 9.35 -21.19 4.40
C SER A 64 10.20 -20.85 5.63
N VAL A 65 9.89 -21.43 6.79
CA VAL A 65 10.73 -21.31 7.98
C VAL A 65 12.04 -22.08 7.82
N ARG A 66 12.00 -23.35 7.42
CA ARG A 66 13.21 -24.21 7.31
C ARG A 66 14.21 -23.71 6.27
N SER A 67 13.75 -23.07 5.21
CA SER A 67 14.62 -22.47 4.18
C SER A 67 15.32 -21.18 4.64
N GLY A 68 14.93 -20.62 5.80
CA GLY A 68 15.43 -19.34 6.30
C GLY A 68 14.77 -18.11 5.64
N LEU A 69 13.77 -18.31 4.78
CA LEU A 69 13.10 -17.21 4.08
C LEU A 69 12.36 -16.27 5.04
N VAL A 70 11.69 -16.81 6.06
CA VAL A 70 10.96 -16.00 7.05
C VAL A 70 11.90 -15.05 7.79
N GLU A 71 13.04 -15.56 8.27
CA GLU A 71 14.04 -14.76 8.96
C GLU A 71 14.63 -13.68 8.03
N TYR A 72 14.98 -14.06 6.80
CA TYR A 72 15.52 -13.14 5.82
C TYR A 72 14.54 -12.02 5.44
N ILE A 73 13.26 -12.35 5.17
CA ILE A 73 12.22 -11.36 4.87
C ILE A 73 12.05 -10.40 6.04
N CYS A 74 11.94 -10.91 7.27
CA CYS A 74 11.80 -10.05 8.45
C CYS A 74 12.99 -9.11 8.62
N HIS A 75 14.22 -9.60 8.37
CA HIS A 75 15.43 -8.79 8.39
C HIS A 75 15.39 -7.66 7.35
N ILE A 76 15.10 -7.97 6.08
CA ILE A 76 15.05 -6.99 4.99
C ILE A 76 13.94 -5.96 5.25
N LEU A 77 12.76 -6.39 5.69
CA LEU A 77 11.66 -5.47 6.02
C LEU A 77 12.08 -4.51 7.14
N LYS A 78 12.74 -5.02 8.19
CA LYS A 78 13.14 -4.25 9.36
C LYS A 78 14.25 -3.24 9.07
N ASN A 79 15.24 -3.62 8.26
CA ASN A 79 16.48 -2.84 8.12
C ASN A 79 16.58 -2.06 6.81
N ASP A 80 15.92 -2.53 5.75
CA ASP A 80 16.18 -2.01 4.41
C ASP A 80 14.92 -1.50 3.73
N LEU A 81 13.77 -2.19 3.80
CA LEU A 81 12.65 -1.85 2.91
C LEU A 81 11.80 -0.68 3.43
N LEU A 82 11.48 -0.67 4.72
CA LEU A 82 10.53 0.29 5.28
C LEU A 82 11.02 1.75 5.28
N ASP A 83 12.33 1.96 5.22
CA ASP A 83 12.92 3.30 5.17
C ASP A 83 12.91 3.92 3.75
N TYR A 84 12.65 3.10 2.73
CA TYR A 84 12.68 3.50 1.32
C TYR A 84 11.30 3.38 0.66
N LEU A 85 10.23 3.43 1.45
CA LEU A 85 8.88 3.50 0.89
C LEU A 85 8.73 4.73 -0.03
N PRO A 86 7.98 4.61 -1.14
CA PRO A 86 7.77 5.71 -2.07
C PRO A 86 7.21 6.94 -1.36
N LYS A 87 7.73 8.11 -1.72
CA LYS A 87 7.27 9.40 -1.24
C LYS A 87 7.31 10.42 -2.36
N ASP A 88 6.44 11.42 -2.29
CA ASP A 88 6.44 12.50 -3.27
C ASP A 88 7.78 13.24 -3.26
N ARG A 89 8.15 13.82 -4.41
CA ARG A 89 9.47 14.46 -4.63
C ARG A 89 9.83 15.51 -3.56
N ASN A 90 8.83 16.16 -2.98
CA ASN A 90 8.98 17.22 -1.99
C ASN A 90 8.59 16.79 -0.57
N ALA A 91 8.23 15.52 -0.36
CA ALA A 91 7.83 15.01 0.95
C ALA A 91 9.05 14.52 1.75
N GLU A 92 9.12 14.92 3.03
CA GLU A 92 10.16 14.43 3.94
C GLU A 92 10.00 12.93 4.23
N THR A 93 8.76 12.50 4.45
CA THR A 93 8.37 11.13 4.80
C THR A 93 7.32 10.57 3.84
N SER A 94 7.25 9.24 3.74
CA SER A 94 6.20 8.55 2.98
C SER A 94 4.88 8.58 3.74
N THR A 95 3.79 8.86 3.02
CA THR A 95 2.41 8.76 3.51
C THR A 95 1.83 7.34 3.39
N VAL A 96 2.61 6.41 2.83
CA VAL A 96 2.20 5.02 2.63
C VAL A 96 2.12 4.30 3.98
N ARG A 97 0.95 3.76 4.28
CA ARG A 97 0.74 2.91 5.47
C ARG A 97 1.18 1.48 5.18
N VAL A 98 1.58 0.76 6.22
CA VAL A 98 1.95 -0.65 6.16
C VAL A 98 1.11 -1.48 7.11
N GLY A 99 0.81 -2.72 6.70
CA GLY A 99 0.24 -3.75 7.56
C GLY A 99 0.99 -5.05 7.40
N PHE A 100 0.92 -5.90 8.43
CA PHE A 100 1.61 -7.20 8.46
C PHE A 100 0.61 -8.29 8.77
N ALA A 101 0.71 -9.38 8.03
CA ALA A 101 0.10 -10.66 8.38
C ALA A 101 1.08 -11.79 8.09
N THR A 102 0.98 -12.88 8.83
CA THR A 102 1.60 -14.15 8.44
C THR A 102 0.52 -15.16 8.11
N PHE A 103 0.86 -16.21 7.38
CA PHE A 103 -0.09 -17.26 7.08
C PHE A 103 0.56 -18.64 6.95
N ASP A 104 -0.20 -19.65 7.33
CA ASP A 104 0.00 -21.05 7.00
C ASP A 104 -1.32 -21.60 6.41
N LYS A 105 -1.99 -22.54 7.08
CA LYS A 105 -3.42 -22.88 6.84
C LYS A 105 -4.39 -21.90 7.54
N LYS A 106 -3.88 -20.97 8.34
CA LYS A 106 -4.60 -19.87 9.01
C LYS A 106 -3.93 -18.54 8.67
N ILE A 107 -4.63 -17.44 8.93
CA ILE A 107 -4.11 -16.08 8.75
C ILE A 107 -3.88 -15.47 10.13
N HIS A 108 -2.72 -14.86 10.35
CA HIS A 108 -2.36 -14.18 11.59
C HIS A 108 -2.18 -12.68 11.32
N PHE A 109 -3.17 -11.88 11.73
CA PHE A 109 -3.13 -10.41 11.63
C PHE A 109 -2.38 -9.81 12.82
N TYR A 110 -1.62 -8.75 12.59
CA TYR A 110 -0.90 -8.04 13.65
C TYR A 110 -1.42 -6.62 13.85
N ASN A 111 -1.74 -6.30 15.11
CA ASN A 111 -1.94 -4.93 15.55
C ASN A 111 -0.57 -4.31 15.86
N ILE A 112 -0.22 -3.27 15.11
CA ILE A 112 1.06 -2.55 15.21
C ILE A 112 0.88 -1.09 15.63
N LYS A 113 -0.26 -0.75 16.26
CA LYS A 113 -0.55 0.61 16.71
C LYS A 113 0.57 1.12 17.63
N SER A 114 1.04 2.34 17.38
CA SER A 114 2.17 2.96 18.09
C SER A 114 1.98 3.13 19.60
N THR A 115 0.75 3.06 20.10
CA THR A 115 0.42 3.12 21.53
C THR A 115 0.66 1.80 22.26
N LEU A 116 0.96 0.71 21.54
CA LEU A 116 1.21 -0.59 22.12
C LEU A 116 2.66 -0.72 22.58
N GLY A 117 2.88 -1.36 23.73
CA GLY A 117 4.21 -1.76 24.18
C GLY A 117 4.78 -2.96 23.41
N GLN A 118 3.90 -3.81 22.86
CA GLN A 118 4.23 -4.99 22.05
C GLN A 118 3.12 -5.25 21.01
N PRO A 119 3.45 -5.86 19.85
CA PRO A 119 2.45 -6.20 18.84
C PRO A 119 1.45 -7.24 19.36
N GLN A 120 0.20 -7.18 18.87
CA GLN A 120 -0.83 -8.17 19.21
C GLN A 120 -1.19 -9.00 17.98
N MET A 121 -1.18 -10.33 18.10
CA MET A 121 -1.56 -11.25 17.04
C MET A 121 -3.05 -11.65 17.17
N MET A 122 -3.80 -11.64 16.07
CA MET A 122 -5.14 -12.22 15.96
C MET A 122 -5.16 -13.28 14.88
N VAL A 123 -5.66 -14.46 15.24
CA VAL A 123 -5.70 -15.62 14.36
C VAL A 123 -7.09 -15.73 13.74
N VAL A 124 -7.14 -15.78 12.41
CA VAL A 124 -8.34 -16.07 11.63
C VAL A 124 -8.16 -17.47 11.04
N SER A 125 -8.93 -18.43 11.56
CA SER A 125 -8.90 -19.82 11.11
C SER A 125 -10.10 -20.20 10.23
N ASP A 126 -11.15 -19.38 10.22
CA ASP A 126 -12.26 -19.56 9.30
C ASP A 126 -11.87 -18.95 7.95
N ILE A 127 -11.60 -19.83 6.99
CA ILE A 127 -11.15 -19.48 5.64
C ILE A 127 -12.30 -19.47 4.63
N GLU A 128 -13.49 -19.90 5.04
CA GLU A 128 -14.70 -19.88 4.23
C GLU A 128 -15.39 -18.50 4.31
N ASP A 129 -15.37 -17.88 5.50
CA ASP A 129 -15.86 -16.52 5.72
C ASP A 129 -14.75 -15.59 6.28
N ILE A 130 -14.00 -14.98 5.35
CA ILE A 130 -12.81 -14.21 5.69
C ILE A 130 -13.19 -12.79 6.08
N PHE A 131 -12.77 -12.40 7.28
CA PHE A 131 -12.88 -11.04 7.77
C PHE A 131 -11.53 -10.51 8.27
N VAL A 132 -11.44 -9.19 8.38
CA VAL A 132 -10.29 -8.51 8.96
C VAL A 132 -10.63 -8.18 10.41
N PRO A 133 -9.89 -8.72 11.41
CA PRO A 133 -10.27 -8.59 12.81
C PRO A 133 -9.98 -7.20 13.41
N LEU A 134 -9.38 -6.30 12.62
CA LEU A 134 -8.97 -4.97 13.03
C LEU A 134 -9.52 -3.90 12.09
N LEU A 135 -10.12 -2.86 12.68
CA LEU A 135 -10.39 -1.60 11.97
C LEU A 135 -9.25 -0.61 12.13
N ASP A 136 -8.67 -0.54 13.33
CA ASP A 136 -7.56 0.35 13.69
C ASP A 136 -6.35 -0.48 14.13
N GLY A 137 -5.15 0.03 13.86
CA GLY A 137 -3.88 -0.60 14.24
C GLY A 137 -3.34 -1.64 13.26
N PHE A 138 -4.07 -2.00 12.20
CA PHE A 138 -3.56 -2.89 11.15
C PHE A 138 -2.69 -2.13 10.13
N LEU A 139 -3.23 -1.06 9.53
CA LEU A 139 -2.49 -0.19 8.62
C LEU A 139 -1.99 1.04 9.37
N CYS A 140 -0.68 1.11 9.60
CA CYS A 140 -0.04 2.20 10.33
C CYS A 140 1.11 2.81 9.55
N LEU A 141 1.43 4.07 9.85
CA LEU A 141 2.62 4.72 9.30
C LEU A 141 3.89 4.09 9.94
N PRO A 142 4.85 3.61 9.15
CA PRO A 142 6.07 3.01 9.70
C PRO A 142 6.84 3.95 10.62
N GLN A 143 6.84 5.24 10.31
CA GLN A 143 7.63 6.23 11.05
C GLN A 143 7.10 6.41 12.48
N THR A 144 5.78 6.33 12.68
CA THR A 144 5.15 6.44 14.00
C THR A 144 5.15 5.11 14.76
N SER A 145 5.18 3.99 14.05
CA SER A 145 5.01 2.65 14.63
C SER A 145 6.29 1.80 14.65
N ARG A 146 7.45 2.41 14.36
CA ARG A 146 8.72 1.69 14.15
C ARG A 146 9.13 0.79 15.31
N GLY A 147 8.92 1.22 16.55
CA GLY A 147 9.23 0.41 17.74
C GLY A 147 8.45 -0.91 17.77
N VAL A 148 7.14 -0.84 17.54
CA VAL A 148 6.25 -2.01 17.54
C VAL A 148 6.51 -2.90 16.32
N ILE A 149 6.74 -2.31 15.14
CA ILE A 149 7.08 -3.02 13.92
C ILE A 149 8.41 -3.80 14.09
N ASN A 150 9.44 -3.16 14.65
CA ASN A 150 10.72 -3.84 14.89
C ASN A 150 10.54 -5.03 15.84
N SER A 151 9.77 -4.84 16.93
CA SER A 151 9.46 -5.92 17.87
C SER A 151 8.70 -7.07 17.18
N LEU A 152 7.77 -6.76 16.28
CA LEU A 152 7.05 -7.77 15.51
C LEU A 152 7.98 -8.58 14.60
N LEU A 153 8.82 -7.89 13.82
CA LEU A 153 9.72 -8.53 12.86
C LEU A 153 10.80 -9.38 13.56
N ASP A 154 11.21 -9.03 14.78
CA ASP A 154 12.08 -9.88 15.60
C ASP A 154 11.35 -11.12 16.15
N GLN A 155 10.05 -11.00 16.46
CA GLN A 155 9.25 -12.07 17.08
C GLN A 155 8.73 -13.10 16.08
N ILE A 156 8.43 -12.72 14.82
CA ILE A 156 7.86 -13.64 13.82
C ILE A 156 8.72 -14.89 13.63
N PRO A 157 10.05 -14.80 13.35
CA PRO A 157 10.87 -15.99 13.15
C PRO A 157 10.90 -16.89 14.39
N GLN A 158 10.91 -16.31 15.59
CA GLN A 158 10.93 -17.06 16.85
C GLN A 158 9.61 -17.77 17.13
N THR A 159 8.49 -17.11 16.80
CA THR A 159 7.14 -17.64 17.03
C THR A 159 6.88 -18.88 16.17
N PHE A 160 7.37 -18.89 14.94
CA PHE A 160 7.15 -19.99 13.99
C PHE A 160 8.35 -20.93 13.83
N ALA A 161 9.42 -20.75 14.61
CA ALA A 161 10.69 -21.51 14.47
C ALA A 161 10.50 -23.05 14.47
N ASN A 162 9.53 -23.54 15.24
CA ASN A 162 9.23 -24.97 15.38
C ASN A 162 7.92 -25.38 14.73
N THR A 163 7.39 -24.58 13.80
CA THR A 163 6.16 -24.94 13.06
C THR A 163 6.32 -26.29 12.38
N GLN A 164 5.25 -27.09 12.37
CA GLN A 164 5.15 -28.35 11.62
C GLN A 164 4.08 -28.27 10.53
N GLU A 165 3.50 -27.08 10.33
CA GLU A 165 2.43 -26.86 9.36
C GLU A 165 3.01 -26.86 7.96
N THR A 166 2.63 -27.85 7.15
CA THR A 166 3.11 -28.01 5.77
C THR A 166 2.08 -27.54 4.74
N GLU A 167 0.85 -27.31 5.17
CA GLU A 167 -0.25 -26.81 4.34
C GLU A 167 -0.28 -25.28 4.35
N THR A 168 -0.70 -24.70 3.21
CA THR A 168 -0.85 -23.25 3.07
C THR A 168 -2.14 -22.90 2.34
N ILE A 169 -2.64 -21.70 2.63
CA ILE A 169 -3.78 -21.08 1.94
C ILE A 169 -3.33 -19.79 1.25
N LEU A 170 -3.66 -19.62 -0.03
CA LEU A 170 -3.28 -18.40 -0.78
C LEU A 170 -4.49 -17.55 -1.19
N ALA A 171 -5.55 -18.16 -1.73
CA ALA A 171 -6.74 -17.43 -2.13
C ALA A 171 -7.38 -16.68 -0.93
N PRO A 172 -7.53 -17.32 0.26
CA PRO A 172 -7.99 -16.63 1.45
C PRO A 172 -7.12 -15.43 1.86
N VAL A 173 -5.79 -15.59 1.76
CA VAL A 173 -4.82 -14.56 2.11
C VAL A 173 -5.02 -13.31 1.24
N ILE A 174 -5.15 -13.49 -0.08
CA ILE A 174 -5.41 -12.40 -1.03
C ILE A 174 -6.76 -11.73 -0.73
N GLN A 175 -7.82 -12.53 -0.51
CA GLN A 175 -9.16 -12.01 -0.18
C GLN A 175 -9.14 -11.15 1.09
N SER A 176 -8.41 -11.61 2.12
CA SER A 176 -8.25 -10.88 3.37
C SER A 176 -7.54 -9.53 3.18
N GLY A 177 -6.53 -9.47 2.30
CA GLY A 177 -5.81 -8.24 1.99
C GLY A 177 -6.68 -7.23 1.23
N ILE A 178 -7.47 -7.71 0.28
CA ILE A 178 -8.47 -6.89 -0.42
C ILE A 178 -9.48 -6.33 0.58
N GLN A 179 -9.96 -7.16 1.51
CA GLN A 179 -10.92 -6.73 2.52
C GLN A 179 -10.31 -5.68 3.46
N ALA A 180 -9.05 -5.83 3.86
CA ALA A 180 -8.36 -4.86 4.71
C ALA A 180 -8.25 -3.50 4.01
N LEU A 181 -7.88 -3.49 2.73
CA LEU A 181 -7.80 -2.25 1.96
C LEU A 181 -9.18 -1.59 1.79
N LYS A 182 -10.25 -2.37 1.58
CA LYS A 182 -11.61 -1.84 1.44
C LYS A 182 -12.16 -1.20 2.72
N VAL A 183 -11.73 -1.67 3.88
CA VAL A 183 -12.24 -1.21 5.18
C VAL A 183 -11.40 -0.06 5.74
N SER A 184 -10.13 0.04 5.33
CA SER A 184 -9.17 1.02 5.84
C SER A 184 -8.89 2.22 4.90
N LEU A 185 -9.50 2.22 3.70
CA LEU A 185 -9.45 3.30 2.67
C LEU A 185 -10.88 3.69 2.26
#